data_AF-A0A7V2QWB0-F1
#
_entry.id   AF-A0A7V2QWB0-F1
#
_cell.length_a   1.000
_cell.length_b   1.000
_cell.length_c   1.000
_cell.angle_alpha   90.00
_cell.angle_beta   90.00
_cell.angle_gamma   90.00
#
_symmetry.space_group_name_H-M   'P 1'
#
loop_
_entity.id
_entity.type
_entity.pdbx_description
1 polymer ?
#
loop_
_entity_poly.entity_id
_entity_poly.type
_entity_poly.pdbx_seq_one_letter_code
_entity_poly.pdbx_strand_id
1 'polypeptide(L)'
;MNFTLRQPSFLKKVPIELSFGTSGLRGLVADMTDLECYINTKAFIEYLIGINDISRGSTICIAGDLRQSTARITAAVTAAIEDSGCKSDNCGFIPTPALAYYAIQKGQASIMVTGSHIPEDRNGIKLYKHGGEILKADEVGIVAEVARARREEYARSVDETLFDESGMFKQPRRMGSVNEEAKKAYIYRYLDVLPFDYFSDKTIIVYQHSAVGRDILAYVLESLGAEVIPVKRSNDFVAIDTENVTTADRELFKDLPDKYKRRDLFTIVSTDGDSDRPLIADENGELYRGDVIGIMACQYLNAQFAAVPISANDSVAIQLKRDGVMLRYTKIGSPYVIEAMNEAIVQGKSSVVSWEVNGGFLTGTDFLINGNTLKALPTRDAFLPILCALAQAAERNIPISQLFNELPQRYTEAGVLDNFPQESGQQIMKYFLPPEESRIQQISFVAGAIDVTDFADMTRVLDSEDPIFKTLSSKKAELEHYFNSELSFDNIVGINYVDGMRITFANGDIAHIRPSGNAPQFRVFSNANSQGRANEIVRLCIAEPVGIVRQMKESMIEADITNVKII
;
A
#
# COMPACT_ATOMS: atom_id res chain seq x y z
N MET A 1 -17.08 25.26 -12.32
CA MET A 1 -18.17 25.95 -11.58
C MET A 1 -18.34 25.24 -10.26
N ASN A 2 -18.01 25.89 -9.14
CA ASN A 2 -18.28 25.36 -7.80
C ASN A 2 -19.79 25.39 -7.57
N PHE A 3 -20.46 24.28 -7.88
CA PHE A 3 -21.85 24.07 -7.48
C PHE A 3 -21.85 23.67 -6.01
N THR A 4 -22.14 24.62 -5.13
CA THR A 4 -22.48 24.32 -3.74
C THR A 4 -23.76 23.48 -3.78
N LEU A 5 -23.63 22.17 -3.58
CA LEU A 5 -24.77 21.25 -3.47
C LEU A 5 -25.69 21.75 -2.36
N ARG A 6 -26.95 22.05 -2.69
CA ARG A 6 -27.96 22.41 -1.67
C ARG A 6 -28.20 21.20 -0.78
N GLN A 7 -28.28 21.44 0.53
CA GLN A 7 -28.71 20.45 1.51
C GLN A 7 -30.06 19.85 1.07
N PRO A 8 -30.19 18.52 0.93
CA PRO A 8 -31.46 17.92 0.54
C PRO A 8 -32.50 18.12 1.64
N SER A 9 -33.76 18.25 1.23
CA SER A 9 -34.86 18.66 2.11
C SER A 9 -35.11 17.72 3.30
N PHE A 10 -34.70 16.46 3.19
CA PHE A 10 -34.90 15.45 4.23
C PHE A 10 -33.75 15.37 5.24
N LEU A 11 -32.55 15.91 4.98
CA LEU A 11 -31.41 15.79 5.89
C LEU A 11 -31.30 16.98 6.85
N LYS A 12 -30.94 16.70 8.10
CA LYS A 12 -30.67 17.72 9.13
C LYS A 12 -29.30 18.39 8.99
N LYS A 13 -28.33 17.73 8.36
CA LYS A 13 -26.98 18.23 8.14
C LYS A 13 -26.56 18.00 6.70
N VAL A 14 -25.63 18.82 6.21
CA VAL A 14 -24.97 18.58 4.92
C VAL A 14 -24.02 17.38 5.09
N PRO A 15 -24.16 16.31 4.29
CA PRO A 15 -23.23 15.18 4.34
C PRO A 15 -21.82 15.58 3.93
N ILE A 16 -20.82 14.94 4.55
CA ILE A 16 -19.42 15.05 4.15
C ILE A 16 -19.17 13.96 3.11
N GLU A 17 -18.74 14.36 1.92
CA GLU A 17 -18.47 13.42 0.84
C GLU A 17 -17.23 12.57 1.14
N LEU A 18 -17.29 11.29 0.82
CA LEU A 18 -16.14 10.41 0.85
C LEU A 18 -15.20 10.73 -0.32
N SER A 19 -13.90 10.66 -0.08
CA SER A 19 -12.87 10.89 -1.10
C SER A 19 -11.98 9.66 -1.26
N PHE A 20 -11.43 9.51 -2.47
CA PHE A 20 -10.41 8.50 -2.75
C PHE A 20 -9.10 8.87 -2.07
N GLY A 21 -8.51 7.90 -1.38
CA GLY A 21 -7.16 8.00 -0.82
C GLY A 21 -6.11 7.37 -1.73
N THR A 22 -5.11 6.74 -1.11
CA THR A 22 -4.12 5.90 -1.80
C THR A 22 -4.78 4.65 -2.40
N SER A 23 -5.73 4.05 -1.68
CA SER A 23 -6.54 2.90 -2.11
C SER A 23 -7.87 2.92 -1.37
N GLY A 24 -8.97 2.88 -2.14
CA GLY A 24 -10.35 2.91 -1.65
C GLY A 24 -10.85 4.30 -1.19
N LEU A 25 -12.15 4.35 -0.91
CA LEU A 25 -12.83 5.48 -0.28
C LEU A 25 -12.67 5.38 1.24
N ARG A 26 -12.41 6.49 1.94
CA ARG A 26 -12.26 6.52 3.40
C ARG A 26 -12.95 7.73 4.01
N GLY A 27 -13.40 7.60 5.25
CA GLY A 27 -14.02 8.69 6.00
C GLY A 27 -14.17 8.37 7.48
N LEU A 28 -14.60 9.36 8.28
CA LEU A 28 -15.05 9.10 9.64
C LEU A 28 -16.30 8.23 9.59
N VAL A 29 -16.47 7.33 10.57
CA VAL A 29 -17.66 6.48 10.69
C VAL A 29 -18.93 7.32 10.76
N ALA A 30 -18.86 8.49 11.40
CA ALA A 30 -19.96 9.46 11.49
C ALA A 30 -20.37 10.05 10.13
N ASP A 31 -19.42 10.15 9.19
CA ASP A 31 -19.64 10.68 7.84
C ASP A 31 -20.02 9.58 6.84
N MET A 32 -19.58 8.35 7.10
CA MET A 32 -19.99 7.14 6.36
C MET A 32 -21.42 6.70 6.73
N THR A 33 -22.39 7.61 6.63
CA THR A 33 -23.82 7.31 6.77
C THR A 33 -24.26 6.23 5.77
N ASP A 34 -25.42 5.61 6.00
CA ASP A 34 -25.94 4.61 5.07
C ASP A 34 -26.17 5.23 3.67
N LEU A 35 -26.64 6.48 3.61
CA LEU A 35 -26.80 7.25 2.38
C LEU A 35 -25.48 7.43 1.62
N GLU A 36 -24.41 7.84 2.30
CA GLU A 36 -23.11 8.03 1.66
C GLU A 36 -22.52 6.70 1.15
N CYS A 37 -22.63 5.63 1.94
CA CYS A 37 -22.17 4.31 1.52
C CYS A 37 -22.99 3.79 0.32
N TYR A 38 -24.31 4.03 0.32
CA TYR A 38 -25.22 3.65 -0.75
C TYR A 38 -24.93 4.41 -2.04
N ILE A 39 -24.77 5.74 -1.99
CA ILE A 39 -24.46 6.59 -3.16
C ILE A 39 -23.15 6.14 -3.80
N ASN A 40 -22.09 5.96 -3.01
CA ASN A 40 -20.78 5.58 -3.53
C ASN A 40 -20.79 4.17 -4.15
N THR A 41 -21.51 3.24 -3.53
CA THR A 41 -21.67 1.88 -4.06
C THR A 41 -22.47 1.87 -5.36
N LYS A 42 -23.62 2.56 -5.40
CA LYS A 42 -24.44 2.71 -6.61
C LYS A 42 -23.58 3.28 -7.74
N ALA A 43 -22.90 4.40 -7.48
CA ALA A 43 -22.03 5.05 -8.45
C ALA A 43 -20.93 4.15 -9.02
N PHE A 44 -20.28 3.36 -8.16
CA PHE A 44 -19.30 2.38 -8.62
C PHE A 44 -19.90 1.35 -9.58
N ILE A 45 -21.08 0.81 -9.26
CA ILE A 45 -21.78 -0.17 -10.11
C ILE A 45 -22.18 0.44 -11.44
N GLU A 46 -22.72 1.67 -11.41
CA GLU A 46 -23.07 2.41 -12.63
C GLU A 46 -21.83 2.65 -13.51
N TYR A 47 -20.70 3.00 -12.90
CA TYR A 47 -19.44 3.14 -13.60
C TYR A 47 -19.01 1.84 -14.28
N LEU A 48 -19.01 0.72 -13.54
CA LEU A 48 -18.65 -0.59 -14.10
C LEU A 48 -19.55 -1.01 -15.27
N ILE A 49 -20.86 -0.74 -15.18
CA ILE A 49 -21.79 -0.99 -16.28
C ILE A 49 -21.48 -0.08 -17.47
N GLY A 50 -21.19 1.21 -17.22
CA GLY A 50 -20.86 2.18 -18.25
C GLY A 50 -19.60 1.83 -19.05
N ILE A 51 -18.60 1.21 -18.41
CA ILE A 51 -17.38 0.72 -19.08
C ILE A 51 -17.50 -0.72 -19.58
N ASN A 52 -18.67 -1.35 -19.45
CA ASN A 52 -18.93 -2.75 -19.80
C ASN A 52 -18.05 -3.79 -19.03
N ASP A 53 -17.61 -3.45 -17.82
CA ASP A 53 -16.92 -4.39 -16.91
C ASP A 53 -17.93 -5.42 -16.35
N ILE A 54 -19.14 -4.96 -16.03
CA ILE A 54 -20.26 -5.81 -15.59
C ILE A 54 -21.55 -5.44 -16.30
N SER A 55 -22.59 -6.27 -16.13
CA SER A 55 -23.96 -6.00 -16.58
C SER A 55 -24.97 -6.02 -15.42
N ARG A 56 -26.16 -5.45 -15.61
CA ARG A 56 -27.28 -5.69 -14.68
C ARG A 56 -27.52 -7.19 -14.53
N GLY A 57 -27.83 -7.64 -13.31
CA GLY A 57 -27.94 -9.05 -12.95
C GLY A 57 -26.61 -9.74 -12.63
N SER A 58 -25.47 -9.08 -12.86
CA SER A 58 -24.16 -9.59 -12.41
C SER A 58 -24.12 -9.71 -10.89
N THR A 59 -23.31 -10.64 -10.41
CA THR A 59 -23.08 -10.84 -8.98
C THR A 59 -21.89 -9.98 -8.54
N ILE A 60 -22.01 -9.33 -7.39
CA ILE A 60 -20.97 -8.54 -6.75
C ILE A 60 -20.70 -9.16 -5.38
N CYS A 61 -19.47 -9.62 -5.16
CA CYS A 61 -19.05 -10.20 -3.89
C CYS A 61 -18.79 -9.09 -2.87
N ILE A 62 -19.15 -9.33 -1.61
CA ILE A 62 -18.99 -8.35 -0.55
C ILE A 62 -18.42 -9.03 0.70
N ALA A 63 -17.41 -8.43 1.30
CA ALA A 63 -16.93 -8.80 2.63
C ALA A 63 -16.59 -7.56 3.46
N GLY A 64 -16.21 -7.75 4.72
CA GLY A 64 -15.70 -6.67 5.55
C GLY A 64 -14.73 -7.13 6.63
N ASP A 65 -14.09 -6.14 7.28
CA ASP A 65 -13.26 -6.36 8.46
C ASP A 65 -14.07 -6.46 9.77
N LEU A 66 -13.37 -6.47 10.91
CA LEU A 66 -13.99 -6.61 12.24
C LEU A 66 -14.28 -5.28 12.96
N ARG A 67 -14.31 -4.13 12.27
CA ARG A 67 -14.73 -2.87 12.92
C ARG A 67 -16.21 -2.92 13.30
N GLN A 68 -16.55 -2.24 14.40
CA GLN A 68 -17.94 -2.18 14.87
C GLN A 68 -18.90 -1.61 13.81
N SER A 69 -18.45 -0.66 12.99
CA SER A 69 -19.26 -0.03 11.95
C SER A 69 -19.44 -0.86 10.68
N THR A 70 -18.61 -1.90 10.48
CA THR A 70 -18.55 -2.65 9.22
C THR A 70 -19.85 -3.35 8.90
N ALA A 71 -20.48 -4.06 9.85
CA ALA A 71 -21.73 -4.78 9.60
C ALA A 71 -22.86 -3.88 9.07
N ARG A 72 -22.95 -2.64 9.57
CA ARG A 72 -23.91 -1.63 9.12
C ARG A 72 -23.58 -1.16 7.70
N ILE A 73 -22.32 -0.79 7.46
CA ILE A 73 -21.87 -0.29 6.15
C ILE A 73 -22.07 -1.38 5.09
N THR A 74 -21.73 -2.63 5.39
CA THR A 74 -21.94 -3.77 4.48
C THR A 74 -23.43 -3.95 4.14
N ALA A 75 -24.34 -3.79 5.10
CA ALA A 75 -25.78 -3.84 4.81
C ALA A 75 -26.24 -2.71 3.87
N ALA A 76 -25.64 -1.51 3.98
CA ALA A 76 -25.92 -0.41 3.05
C ALA A 76 -25.36 -0.64 1.65
N VAL A 77 -24.14 -1.19 1.56
CA VAL A 77 -23.51 -1.62 0.31
C VAL A 77 -24.35 -2.72 -0.36
N THR A 78 -24.82 -3.72 0.39
CA THR A 78 -25.72 -4.76 -0.12
C THR A 78 -27.00 -4.18 -0.72
N ALA A 79 -27.66 -3.26 -0.01
CA ALA A 79 -28.87 -2.62 -0.51
C ALA A 79 -28.62 -1.85 -1.82
N ALA A 80 -27.50 -1.13 -1.92
CA ALA A 80 -27.13 -0.43 -3.15
C ALA A 80 -26.87 -1.39 -4.33
N ILE A 81 -26.23 -2.54 -4.07
CA ILE A 81 -26.02 -3.57 -5.10
C ILE A 81 -27.34 -4.09 -5.65
N GLU A 82 -28.27 -4.41 -4.77
CA GLU A 82 -29.58 -4.94 -5.13
C GLU A 82 -30.46 -3.89 -5.84
N ASP A 83 -30.48 -2.66 -5.33
CA ASP A 83 -31.25 -1.56 -5.91
C ASP A 83 -30.65 -1.07 -7.26
N SER A 84 -29.36 -1.32 -7.50
CA SER A 84 -28.70 -1.19 -8.82
C SER A 84 -29.00 -2.37 -9.75
N GLY A 85 -29.88 -3.30 -9.38
CA GLY A 85 -30.25 -4.44 -10.22
C GLY A 85 -29.15 -5.50 -10.39
N CYS A 86 -28.18 -5.54 -9.47
CA CYS A 86 -27.17 -6.60 -9.37
C CYS A 86 -27.55 -7.58 -8.24
N LYS A 87 -26.81 -8.69 -8.13
CA LYS A 87 -26.97 -9.66 -7.03
C LYS A 87 -25.84 -9.50 -6.03
N SER A 88 -26.15 -9.54 -4.75
CA SER A 88 -25.16 -9.54 -3.67
C SER A 88 -24.71 -10.97 -3.35
N ASP A 89 -23.40 -11.22 -3.27
CA ASP A 89 -22.83 -12.44 -2.69
C ASP A 89 -22.09 -12.08 -1.40
N ASN A 90 -22.71 -12.39 -0.25
CA ASN A 90 -22.16 -12.04 1.06
C ASN A 90 -21.09 -13.06 1.46
N CYS A 91 -19.82 -12.70 1.35
CA CYS A 91 -18.68 -13.54 1.73
C CYS A 91 -18.31 -13.43 3.22
N GLY A 92 -19.06 -12.66 4.01
CA GLY A 92 -18.87 -12.52 5.45
C GLY A 92 -17.67 -11.66 5.84
N PHE A 93 -17.03 -12.01 6.97
CA PHE A 93 -15.85 -11.32 7.47
C PHE A 93 -14.61 -12.17 7.17
N ILE A 94 -13.93 -11.84 6.07
CA ILE A 94 -12.75 -12.56 5.56
C ILE A 94 -11.68 -11.55 5.11
N PRO A 95 -10.42 -11.97 4.93
CA PRO A 95 -9.36 -11.11 4.40
C PRO A 95 -9.74 -10.43 3.08
N THR A 96 -9.30 -9.19 2.91
CA THR A 96 -9.37 -8.48 1.62
C THR A 96 -8.84 -9.33 0.46
N PRO A 97 -7.64 -9.95 0.54
CA PRO A 97 -7.17 -10.84 -0.53
C PRO A 97 -8.04 -12.08 -0.74
N ALA A 98 -8.74 -12.58 0.28
CA ALA A 98 -9.64 -13.72 0.14
C ALA A 98 -10.88 -13.38 -0.69
N LEU A 99 -11.50 -12.23 -0.41
CA LEU A 99 -12.61 -11.71 -1.21
C LEU A 99 -12.17 -11.49 -2.67
N ALA A 100 -11.08 -10.75 -2.86
CA ALA A 100 -10.58 -10.41 -4.18
C ALA A 100 -10.20 -11.66 -4.99
N TYR A 101 -9.51 -12.62 -4.38
CA TYR A 101 -9.15 -13.87 -5.03
C TYR A 101 -10.39 -14.63 -5.50
N TYR A 102 -11.37 -14.85 -4.62
CA TYR A 102 -12.60 -15.55 -4.98
C TYR A 102 -13.36 -14.84 -6.10
N ALA A 103 -13.54 -13.52 -6.00
CA ALA A 103 -14.27 -12.73 -6.99
C ALA A 103 -13.58 -12.75 -8.37
N ILE A 104 -12.25 -12.59 -8.41
CA ILE A 104 -11.46 -12.65 -9.66
C ILE A 104 -11.58 -14.04 -10.31
N GLN A 105 -11.48 -15.12 -9.54
CA GLN A 105 -11.63 -16.48 -10.08
C GLN A 105 -13.03 -16.75 -10.64
N LYS A 106 -14.06 -16.04 -10.15
CA LYS A 106 -15.44 -16.12 -10.66
C LYS A 106 -15.73 -15.09 -11.76
N GLY A 107 -14.79 -14.20 -12.09
CA GLY A 107 -15.01 -13.08 -13.02
C GLY A 107 -16.06 -12.09 -12.50
N GLN A 108 -16.05 -11.81 -11.19
CA GLN A 108 -17.03 -10.97 -10.51
C GLN A 108 -16.35 -9.74 -9.91
N ALA A 109 -17.03 -8.60 -9.96
CA ALA A 109 -16.63 -7.41 -9.21
C ALA A 109 -16.81 -7.65 -7.70
N SER A 110 -16.08 -6.93 -6.86
CA SER A 110 -16.22 -7.06 -5.41
C SER A 110 -16.01 -5.76 -4.65
N ILE A 111 -16.54 -5.71 -3.43
CA ILE A 111 -16.49 -4.57 -2.53
C ILE A 111 -16.09 -5.04 -1.14
N MET A 112 -14.98 -4.50 -0.61
CA MET A 112 -14.52 -4.78 0.74
C MET A 112 -14.77 -3.58 1.65
N VAL A 113 -15.50 -3.78 2.73
CA VAL A 113 -15.75 -2.75 3.74
C VAL A 113 -14.66 -2.80 4.81
N THR A 114 -13.73 -1.85 4.76
CA THR A 114 -12.63 -1.77 5.70
C THR A 114 -11.91 -0.42 5.66
N GLY A 115 -11.46 0.04 6.83
CA GLY A 115 -10.49 1.13 6.96
C GLY A 115 -9.03 0.66 6.86
N SER A 116 -8.77 -0.65 6.80
CA SER A 116 -7.45 -1.28 6.89
C SER A 116 -6.73 -0.80 8.17
N HIS A 117 -5.53 -0.23 8.04
CA HIS A 117 -4.69 0.25 9.15
C HIS A 117 -5.18 1.51 9.89
N ILE A 118 -6.20 2.23 9.42
CA ILE A 118 -6.58 3.53 10.02
C ILE A 118 -7.26 3.38 11.40
N PRO A 119 -7.36 4.44 12.23
CA PRO A 119 -8.03 4.37 13.53
C PRO A 119 -9.51 3.93 13.46
N GLU A 120 -10.05 3.42 14.56
CA GLU A 120 -11.40 2.81 14.64
C GLU A 120 -12.55 3.78 14.35
N ASP A 121 -12.37 5.07 14.64
CA ASP A 121 -13.34 6.14 14.36
C ASP A 121 -13.54 6.42 12.85
N ARG A 122 -12.78 5.72 12.00
CA ARG A 122 -12.86 5.75 10.54
C ARG A 122 -13.17 4.37 9.97
N ASN A 123 -13.65 4.34 8.73
CA ASN A 123 -13.78 3.11 7.96
C ASN A 123 -13.56 3.43 6.47
N GLY A 124 -13.79 2.46 5.58
CA GLY A 124 -13.63 2.66 4.16
C GLY A 124 -14.32 1.60 3.31
N ILE A 125 -14.29 1.83 1.99
CA ILE A 125 -14.83 0.93 0.97
C ILE A 125 -13.74 0.78 -0.11
N LYS A 126 -13.18 -0.42 -0.22
CA LYS A 126 -12.27 -0.79 -1.31
C LYS A 126 -13.10 -1.40 -2.44
N LEU A 127 -12.80 -1.01 -3.68
CA LEU A 127 -13.58 -1.33 -4.87
C LEU A 127 -12.72 -2.16 -5.84
N TYR A 128 -13.31 -3.23 -6.38
CA TYR A 128 -12.64 -4.16 -7.29
C TYR A 128 -13.50 -4.39 -8.53
N LYS A 129 -12.90 -4.19 -9.70
CA LYS A 129 -13.42 -4.65 -11.00
C LYS A 129 -13.42 -6.17 -11.04
N HIS A 130 -14.00 -6.77 -12.09
CA HIS A 130 -13.99 -8.22 -12.24
C HIS A 130 -12.58 -8.84 -12.30
N GLY A 131 -11.57 -8.06 -12.66
CA GLY A 131 -10.18 -8.50 -12.86
C GLY A 131 -9.18 -8.06 -11.80
N GLY A 132 -9.57 -7.22 -10.83
CA GLY A 132 -8.63 -6.67 -9.83
C GLY A 132 -9.07 -5.34 -9.22
N GLU A 133 -8.17 -4.71 -8.47
CA GLU A 133 -8.41 -3.38 -7.88
C GLU A 133 -8.75 -2.35 -8.96
N ILE A 134 -9.55 -1.34 -8.59
CA ILE A 134 -9.65 -0.13 -9.40
C ILE A 134 -8.28 0.57 -9.48
N LEU A 135 -8.00 1.21 -10.61
CA LEU A 135 -6.78 1.99 -10.86
C LEU A 135 -7.07 3.48 -10.78
N LYS A 136 -6.02 4.31 -10.77
CA LYS A 136 -6.16 5.77 -10.76
C LYS A 136 -6.96 6.31 -11.96
N ALA A 137 -6.88 5.66 -13.10
CA ALA A 137 -7.68 6.01 -14.28
C ALA A 137 -9.19 5.82 -14.08
N ASP A 138 -9.61 4.94 -13.15
CA ASP A 138 -11.02 4.65 -12.89
C ASP A 138 -11.66 5.70 -11.96
N GLU A 139 -10.88 6.34 -11.07
CA GLU A 139 -11.37 7.23 -10.01
C GLU A 139 -12.20 8.41 -10.57
N VAL A 140 -11.78 9.00 -11.69
CA VAL A 140 -12.49 10.13 -12.32
C VAL A 140 -13.88 9.74 -12.78
N GLY A 141 -14.02 8.55 -13.38
CA GLY A 141 -15.30 8.03 -13.83
C GLY A 141 -16.23 7.71 -12.66
N ILE A 142 -15.69 7.10 -11.61
CA ILE A 142 -16.45 6.80 -10.39
C ILE A 142 -16.93 8.10 -9.71
N VAL A 143 -16.07 9.10 -9.57
CA VAL A 143 -16.42 10.41 -8.98
C VAL A 143 -17.53 11.10 -9.78
N ALA A 144 -17.50 11.02 -11.11
CA ALA A 144 -18.57 11.56 -11.95
C ALA A 144 -19.92 10.86 -11.70
N GLU A 145 -19.91 9.54 -11.55
CA GLU A 145 -21.10 8.75 -11.20
C GLU A 145 -21.57 9.03 -9.77
N VAL A 146 -20.65 9.28 -8.81
CA VAL A 146 -21.00 9.69 -7.44
C VAL A 146 -21.77 11.01 -7.47
N ALA A 147 -21.29 11.98 -8.24
CA ALA A 147 -21.98 13.26 -8.39
C ALA A 147 -23.38 13.09 -9.03
N ARG A 148 -23.55 12.13 -9.96
CA ARG A 148 -24.86 11.83 -10.56
C ARG A 148 -25.79 11.15 -9.56
N ALA A 149 -25.37 10.05 -8.95
CA ALA A 149 -26.15 9.30 -7.97
C ALA A 149 -26.56 10.20 -6.79
N ARG A 150 -25.67 11.07 -6.31
CA ARG A 150 -25.97 12.05 -5.27
C ARG A 150 -27.09 13.01 -5.67
N ARG A 151 -27.05 13.56 -6.90
CA ARG A 151 -28.13 14.44 -7.38
C ARG A 151 -29.48 13.73 -7.42
N GLU A 152 -29.51 12.46 -7.85
CA GLU A 152 -30.73 11.66 -7.88
C GLU A 152 -31.30 11.43 -6.48
N GLU A 153 -30.47 10.97 -5.54
CA GLU A 153 -30.91 10.67 -4.18
C GLU A 153 -31.31 11.96 -3.42
N TYR A 154 -30.62 13.07 -3.65
CA TYR A 154 -30.94 14.36 -3.01
C TYR A 154 -32.21 15.02 -3.58
N ALA A 155 -32.64 14.63 -4.78
CA ALA A 155 -33.87 15.14 -5.39
C ALA A 155 -35.14 14.45 -4.87
N ARG A 156 -35.01 13.33 -4.15
CA ARG A 156 -36.17 12.61 -3.58
C ARG A 156 -36.86 13.44 -2.50
N SER A 157 -38.18 13.34 -2.43
CA SER A 157 -38.96 13.89 -1.33
C SER A 157 -38.76 13.09 -0.04
N VAL A 158 -39.22 13.67 1.09
CA VAL A 158 -39.20 13.01 2.40
C VAL A 158 -39.96 11.68 2.38
N ASP A 159 -41.02 11.56 1.58
CA ASP A 159 -41.82 10.33 1.50
C ASP A 159 -41.17 9.27 0.60
N GLU A 160 -40.45 9.69 -0.45
CA GLU A 160 -39.82 8.78 -1.43
C GLU A 160 -38.43 8.29 -0.99
N THR A 161 -37.72 9.04 -0.14
CA THR A 161 -36.37 8.67 0.28
C THR A 161 -36.38 7.44 1.19
N LEU A 162 -35.36 6.58 1.01
CA LEU A 162 -35.11 5.41 1.86
C LEU A 162 -34.46 5.80 3.21
N PHE A 163 -33.98 7.03 3.32
CA PHE A 163 -33.13 7.48 4.42
C PHE A 163 -33.86 8.48 5.32
N ASP A 164 -33.56 8.41 6.62
CA ASP A 164 -34.03 9.38 7.60
C ASP A 164 -33.21 10.68 7.56
N GLU A 165 -33.54 11.58 8.48
CA GLU A 165 -32.90 12.89 8.59
C GLU A 165 -31.42 12.89 8.98
N SER A 166 -30.91 11.75 9.45
CA SER A 166 -29.50 11.52 9.77
C SER A 166 -28.74 10.82 8.65
N GLY A 167 -29.40 10.50 7.54
CA GLY A 167 -28.80 9.76 6.42
C GLY A 167 -28.72 8.25 6.66
N MET A 168 -29.45 7.73 7.65
CA MET A 168 -29.53 6.30 7.97
C MET A 168 -30.76 5.68 7.31
N PHE A 169 -30.77 4.38 7.02
CA PHE A 169 -31.99 3.78 6.48
C PHE A 169 -33.16 3.87 7.45
N LYS A 170 -34.34 4.29 6.95
CA LYS A 170 -35.60 4.27 7.72
C LYS A 170 -36.01 2.85 8.13
N GLN A 171 -35.60 1.86 7.34
CA GLN A 171 -35.89 0.45 7.57
C GLN A 171 -34.58 -0.35 7.58
N PRO A 172 -34.35 -1.21 8.59
CA PRO A 172 -33.13 -2.00 8.66
C PRO A 172 -32.92 -2.85 7.39
N ARG A 173 -31.72 -2.75 6.81
CA ARG A 173 -31.29 -3.61 5.71
C ARG A 173 -30.56 -4.83 6.27
N ARG A 174 -30.69 -5.97 5.58
CA ARG A 174 -30.06 -7.24 5.99
C ARG A 174 -29.20 -7.76 4.87
N MET A 175 -28.09 -8.38 5.24
CA MET A 175 -27.27 -9.14 4.31
C MET A 175 -27.88 -10.53 4.11
N GLY A 176 -27.63 -11.13 2.95
CA GLY A 176 -27.93 -12.54 2.70
C GLY A 176 -27.10 -13.49 3.58
N SER A 177 -27.34 -14.79 3.46
CA SER A 177 -26.53 -15.82 4.13
C SER A 177 -25.07 -15.72 3.72
N VAL A 178 -24.15 -15.97 4.66
CA VAL A 178 -22.72 -15.99 4.39
C VAL A 178 -22.37 -17.16 3.46
N ASN A 179 -21.65 -16.86 2.38
CA ASN A 179 -21.05 -17.80 1.45
C ASN A 179 -19.63 -18.16 1.91
N GLU A 180 -19.47 -19.36 2.48
CA GLU A 180 -18.18 -19.86 2.95
C GLU A 180 -17.22 -20.29 1.81
N GLU A 181 -17.66 -20.31 0.54
CA GLU A 181 -16.80 -20.69 -0.59
C GLU A 181 -15.59 -19.76 -0.74
N ALA A 182 -15.76 -18.45 -0.52
CA ALA A 182 -14.68 -17.48 -0.65
C ALA A 182 -13.53 -17.74 0.34
N LYS A 183 -13.89 -18.00 1.61
CA LYS A 183 -12.94 -18.40 2.65
C LYS A 183 -12.21 -19.71 2.29
N LYS A 184 -12.95 -20.72 1.83
CA LYS A 184 -12.36 -22.01 1.44
C LYS A 184 -11.40 -21.84 0.27
N ALA A 185 -11.80 -21.10 -0.77
CA ALA A 185 -10.96 -20.85 -1.95
C ALA A 185 -9.62 -20.22 -1.55
N TYR A 186 -9.63 -19.26 -0.63
CA TYR A 186 -8.41 -18.62 -0.16
C TYR A 186 -7.53 -19.53 0.71
N ILE A 187 -8.12 -20.41 1.52
CA ILE A 187 -7.36 -21.45 2.25
C ILE A 187 -6.65 -22.40 1.27
N TYR A 188 -7.41 -22.95 0.32
CA TYR A 188 -6.89 -23.92 -0.65
C TYR A 188 -5.90 -23.31 -1.65
N ARG A 189 -5.96 -22.00 -1.90
CA ARG A 189 -4.91 -21.27 -2.63
C ARG A 189 -3.50 -21.59 -2.11
N TYR A 190 -3.33 -21.78 -0.80
CA TYR A 190 -2.04 -22.11 -0.19
C TYR A 190 -1.88 -23.61 0.06
N LEU A 191 -2.92 -24.28 0.58
CA LEU A 191 -2.82 -25.71 0.90
C LEU A 191 -2.67 -26.61 -0.33
N ASP A 192 -3.09 -26.15 -1.51
CA ASP A 192 -2.92 -26.91 -2.76
C ASP A 192 -1.47 -26.83 -3.30
N VAL A 193 -0.68 -25.85 -2.86
CA VAL A 193 0.67 -25.62 -3.41
C VAL A 193 1.80 -25.86 -2.39
N LEU A 194 1.49 -25.84 -1.09
CA LEU A 194 2.44 -26.11 -0.02
C LEU A 194 2.22 -27.52 0.56
N PRO A 195 3.29 -28.29 0.87
CA PRO A 195 3.16 -29.61 1.46
C PRO A 195 2.61 -29.55 2.89
N PHE A 196 1.81 -30.54 3.27
CA PHE A 196 1.17 -30.63 4.59
C PHE A 196 2.16 -30.64 5.76
N ASP A 197 3.39 -31.10 5.58
CA ASP A 197 4.36 -31.33 6.64
C ASP A 197 5.45 -30.26 6.77
N TYR A 198 5.30 -29.14 6.04
CA TYR A 198 6.30 -28.05 5.98
C TYR A 198 6.74 -27.51 7.33
N PHE A 199 5.85 -27.52 8.30
CA PHE A 199 6.07 -26.96 9.62
C PHE A 199 5.93 -27.99 10.74
N SER A 200 6.08 -29.30 10.45
CA SER A 200 5.79 -30.43 11.36
C SER A 200 6.55 -30.46 12.71
N ASP A 201 7.51 -29.57 12.90
CA ASP A 201 8.31 -29.40 14.12
C ASP A 201 8.36 -27.95 14.60
N LYS A 202 7.60 -27.04 13.97
CA LYS A 202 7.67 -25.61 14.25
C LYS A 202 6.55 -25.19 15.18
N THR A 203 6.91 -24.51 16.27
CA THR A 203 5.95 -23.79 17.10
C THR A 203 5.85 -22.35 16.62
N ILE A 204 4.65 -21.91 16.22
CA ILE A 204 4.40 -20.58 15.67
C ILE A 204 3.39 -19.85 16.54
N ILE A 205 3.75 -18.65 17.03
CA ILE A 205 2.77 -17.79 17.68
C ILE A 205 2.01 -17.01 16.60
N VAL A 206 0.68 -17.05 16.66
CA VAL A 206 -0.18 -16.17 15.85
C VAL A 206 -0.72 -15.07 16.75
N TYR A 207 -0.21 -13.85 16.58
CA TYR A 207 -0.78 -12.67 17.22
C TYR A 207 -2.12 -12.37 16.56
N GLN A 208 -3.22 -12.57 17.28
CA GLN A 208 -4.54 -12.56 16.65
C GLN A 208 -5.19 -11.16 16.61
N HIS A 209 -4.98 -10.34 17.65
CA HIS A 209 -5.65 -9.05 17.88
C HIS A 209 -7.08 -9.06 17.32
N SER A 210 -7.40 -8.15 16.39
CA SER A 210 -8.64 -8.11 15.63
C SER A 210 -8.43 -8.24 14.11
N ALA A 211 -7.35 -8.88 13.66
CA ALA A 211 -7.16 -9.18 12.23
C ALA A 211 -8.30 -10.09 11.76
N VAL A 212 -8.94 -9.76 10.63
CA VAL A 212 -10.04 -10.56 10.10
C VAL A 212 -9.58 -11.97 9.68
N GLY A 213 -8.33 -12.11 9.23
CA GLY A 213 -7.70 -13.38 8.85
C GLY A 213 -7.13 -14.21 9.99
N ARG A 214 -7.20 -13.75 11.25
CA ARG A 214 -6.52 -14.37 12.41
C ARG A 214 -6.78 -15.87 12.61
N ASP A 215 -8.01 -16.32 12.33
CA ASP A 215 -8.39 -17.74 12.45
C ASP A 215 -8.01 -18.53 11.19
N ILE A 216 -8.04 -17.89 10.02
CA ILE A 216 -7.65 -18.50 8.74
C ILE A 216 -6.13 -18.72 8.71
N LEU A 217 -5.34 -17.76 9.18
CA LEU A 217 -3.88 -17.88 9.23
C LEU A 217 -3.46 -19.02 10.16
N ALA A 218 -4.05 -19.08 11.36
CA ALA A 218 -3.82 -20.17 12.31
C ALA A 218 -4.17 -21.53 11.67
N TYR A 219 -5.36 -21.64 11.07
CA TYR A 219 -5.79 -22.87 10.40
C TYR A 219 -4.86 -23.30 9.26
N VAL A 220 -4.39 -22.37 8.43
CA VAL A 220 -3.46 -22.67 7.33
C VAL A 220 -2.13 -23.19 7.89
N LEU A 221 -1.57 -22.54 8.91
CA LEU A 221 -0.31 -22.96 9.53
C LEU A 221 -0.43 -24.34 10.21
N GLU A 222 -1.52 -24.60 10.94
CA GLU A 222 -1.83 -25.91 11.53
C GLU A 222 -1.98 -26.99 10.45
N SER A 223 -2.67 -26.65 9.34
CA SER A 223 -2.84 -27.54 8.19
C SER A 223 -1.55 -27.80 7.42
N LEU A 224 -0.50 -27.01 7.67
CA LEU A 224 0.86 -27.20 7.16
C LEU A 224 1.80 -27.78 8.22
N GLY A 225 1.25 -28.31 9.33
CA GLY A 225 1.96 -29.10 10.32
C GLY A 225 2.44 -28.35 11.57
N ALA A 226 2.24 -27.03 11.64
CA ALA A 226 2.75 -26.23 12.76
C ALA A 226 1.97 -26.46 14.08
N GLU A 227 2.65 -26.40 15.22
CA GLU A 227 2.00 -26.12 16.51
C GLU A 227 1.70 -24.62 16.58
N VAL A 228 0.44 -24.22 16.45
CA VAL A 228 0.05 -22.81 16.53
C VAL A 228 -0.38 -22.42 17.95
N ILE A 229 0.19 -21.31 18.43
CA ILE A 229 -0.19 -20.69 19.71
C ILE A 229 -0.88 -19.35 19.42
N PRO A 230 -2.22 -19.30 19.43
CA PRO A 230 -2.94 -18.04 19.26
C PRO A 230 -2.81 -17.18 20.51
N VAL A 231 -2.48 -15.90 20.35
CA VAL A 231 -2.29 -14.97 21.48
C VAL A 231 -3.01 -13.65 21.26
N LYS A 232 -3.38 -13.00 22.38
CA LYS A 232 -3.87 -11.62 22.44
C LYS A 232 -5.03 -11.33 21.48
N ARG A 233 -5.96 -12.27 21.33
CA ARG A 233 -7.22 -12.05 20.61
C ARG A 233 -8.00 -10.91 21.27
N SER A 234 -8.49 -9.98 20.46
CA SER A 234 -9.32 -8.85 20.86
C SER A 234 -10.72 -8.95 20.25
N ASN A 235 -11.73 -8.55 21.02
CA ASN A 235 -13.08 -8.33 20.50
C ASN A 235 -13.26 -6.89 19.99
N ASP A 236 -12.46 -5.96 20.51
CA ASP A 236 -12.40 -4.58 20.04
C ASP A 236 -11.42 -4.46 18.87
N PHE A 237 -11.67 -3.52 17.96
CA PHE A 237 -10.81 -3.32 16.81
C PHE A 237 -9.46 -2.72 17.22
N VAL A 238 -8.38 -3.34 16.76
CA VAL A 238 -6.99 -2.93 16.97
C VAL A 238 -6.44 -2.48 15.61
N ALA A 239 -6.20 -1.17 15.48
CA ALA A 239 -5.58 -0.59 14.31
C ALA A 239 -4.08 -0.90 14.30
N ILE A 240 -3.64 -1.69 13.32
CA ILE A 240 -2.24 -2.04 13.10
C ILE A 240 -1.78 -1.40 11.80
N ASP A 241 -0.77 -0.53 11.89
CA ASP A 241 -0.06 0.01 10.73
C ASP A 241 1.33 -0.63 10.64
N THR A 242 1.51 -1.52 9.65
CA THR A 242 2.76 -2.26 9.46
C THR A 242 3.93 -1.37 9.01
N GLU A 243 3.66 -0.14 8.54
CA GLU A 243 4.70 0.85 8.21
C GLU A 243 5.11 1.69 9.42
N ASN A 244 4.28 1.71 10.48
CA ASN A 244 4.49 2.51 11.69
C ASN A 244 4.14 1.71 12.95
N VAL A 245 4.82 0.57 13.13
CA VAL A 245 4.65 -0.26 14.32
C VAL A 245 5.08 0.53 15.57
N THR A 246 4.15 0.66 16.52
CA THR A 246 4.36 1.45 17.74
C THR A 246 5.40 0.82 18.66
N THR A 247 5.99 1.62 19.56
CA THR A 247 6.89 1.09 20.60
C THR A 247 6.20 0.03 21.46
N ALA A 248 4.93 0.24 21.81
CA ALA A 248 4.16 -0.72 22.60
C ALA A 248 3.95 -2.05 21.87
N ASP A 249 3.70 -2.02 20.56
CA ASP A 249 3.63 -3.24 19.75
C ASP A 249 4.99 -3.93 19.68
N ARG A 250 6.09 -3.19 19.48
CA ARG A 250 7.44 -3.77 19.47
C ARG A 250 7.78 -4.45 20.79
N GLU A 251 7.49 -3.80 21.92
CA GLU A 251 7.67 -4.37 23.26
C GLU A 251 6.80 -5.62 23.45
N LEU A 252 5.54 -5.59 22.99
CA LEU A 252 4.66 -6.75 23.02
C LEU A 252 5.28 -7.95 22.28
N PHE A 253 5.82 -7.75 21.08
CA PHE A 253 6.46 -8.84 20.32
C PHE A 253 7.74 -9.33 21.00
N LYS A 254 8.55 -8.44 21.59
CA LYS A 254 9.76 -8.79 22.35
C LYS A 254 9.49 -9.59 23.62
N ASP A 255 8.35 -9.39 24.27
CA ASP A 255 7.98 -10.12 25.49
C ASP A 255 7.45 -11.54 25.23
N LEU A 256 6.97 -11.82 24.02
CA LEU A 256 6.33 -13.10 23.69
C LEU A 256 7.28 -14.30 23.78
N PRO A 257 8.51 -14.28 23.22
CA PRO A 257 9.45 -15.40 23.34
C PRO A 257 9.71 -15.80 24.79
N ASP A 258 9.95 -14.83 25.68
CA ASP A 258 10.19 -15.09 27.10
C ASP A 258 8.98 -15.70 27.81
N LYS A 259 7.78 -15.24 27.46
CA LYS A 259 6.53 -15.78 28.00
C LYS A 259 6.29 -17.23 27.58
N TYR A 260 6.76 -17.61 26.39
CA TYR A 260 6.59 -18.95 25.82
C TYR A 260 7.89 -19.76 25.74
N LYS A 261 8.97 -19.35 26.42
CA LYS A 261 10.33 -19.93 26.38
C LYS A 261 10.48 -21.45 26.58
N ARG A 262 9.44 -22.12 27.08
CA ARG A 262 9.40 -23.60 27.19
C ARG A 262 9.03 -24.27 25.87
N ARG A 263 8.69 -23.48 24.87
CA ARG A 263 8.46 -23.87 23.49
C ARG A 263 9.69 -23.45 22.69
N ASP A 264 10.17 -24.33 21.83
CA ASP A 264 11.19 -23.98 20.84
C ASP A 264 10.50 -23.13 19.77
N LEU A 265 10.45 -21.82 20.01
CA LEU A 265 9.69 -20.88 19.21
C LEU A 265 10.37 -20.69 17.85
N PHE A 266 9.62 -20.92 16.77
CA PHE A 266 10.13 -20.69 15.42
C PHE A 266 9.96 -19.23 14.99
N THR A 267 8.79 -18.64 15.24
CA THR A 267 8.46 -17.27 14.80
C THR A 267 7.16 -16.77 15.43
N ILE A 268 6.90 -15.47 15.28
CA ILE A 268 5.62 -14.83 15.59
C ILE A 268 5.09 -14.20 14.29
N VAL A 269 3.85 -14.48 13.93
CA VAL A 269 3.22 -13.93 12.72
C VAL A 269 1.88 -13.27 13.03
N SER A 270 1.51 -12.29 12.21
CA SER A 270 0.24 -11.57 12.26
C SER A 270 -0.09 -10.97 10.91
N THR A 271 -1.23 -10.29 10.83
CA THR A 271 -1.56 -9.39 9.72
C THR A 271 -2.05 -8.05 10.26
N ASP A 272 -2.38 -7.10 9.39
CA ASP A 272 -3.17 -5.92 9.77
C ASP A 272 -4.68 -6.25 9.88
N GLY A 273 -5.51 -5.22 10.07
CA GLY A 273 -6.95 -5.37 10.38
C GLY A 273 -7.75 -6.13 9.31
N ASP A 274 -7.51 -5.84 8.03
CA ASP A 274 -8.17 -6.51 6.89
C ASP A 274 -7.32 -7.60 6.22
N SER A 275 -6.17 -7.90 6.84
CA SER A 275 -5.28 -8.99 6.47
C SER A 275 -4.72 -8.89 5.05
N ASP A 276 -4.44 -7.67 4.58
CA ASP A 276 -3.74 -7.42 3.32
C ASP A 276 -2.23 -7.17 3.51
N ARG A 277 -1.78 -6.94 4.76
CA ARG A 277 -0.37 -6.74 5.12
C ARG A 277 0.14 -7.79 6.10
N PRO A 278 1.35 -8.35 5.89
CA PRO A 278 1.97 -9.29 6.82
C PRO A 278 2.65 -8.57 7.99
N LEU A 279 2.79 -9.29 9.09
CA LEU A 279 3.75 -9.01 10.16
C LEU A 279 4.48 -10.30 10.49
N ILE A 280 5.81 -10.24 10.56
CA ILE A 280 6.67 -11.35 10.95
C ILE A 280 7.66 -10.82 11.99
N ALA A 281 7.78 -11.51 13.11
CA ALA A 281 8.89 -11.38 14.03
C ALA A 281 9.69 -12.68 14.11
N ASP A 282 11.01 -12.57 14.28
CA ASP A 282 11.86 -13.74 14.51
C ASP A 282 11.55 -14.45 15.84
N GLU A 283 12.29 -15.53 16.11
CA GLU A 283 12.23 -16.26 17.38
C GLU A 283 12.59 -15.42 18.61
N ASN A 284 13.18 -14.23 18.43
CA ASN A 284 13.55 -13.27 19.47
C ASN A 284 12.57 -12.08 19.55
N GLY A 285 11.45 -12.12 18.81
CA GLY A 285 10.46 -11.06 18.77
C GLY A 285 10.91 -9.79 18.05
N GLU A 286 11.98 -9.84 17.24
CA GLU A 286 12.37 -8.74 16.36
C GLU A 286 11.47 -8.69 15.11
N LEU A 287 10.80 -7.57 14.89
CA LEU A 287 9.89 -7.37 13.76
C LEU A 287 10.63 -6.97 12.49
N TYR A 288 10.29 -7.61 11.38
CA TYR A 288 10.81 -7.26 10.06
C TYR A 288 9.87 -6.33 9.31
N ARG A 289 10.47 -5.42 8.53
CA ARG A 289 9.73 -4.50 7.68
C ARG A 289 9.10 -5.24 6.50
N GLY A 290 7.93 -4.77 6.07
CA GLY A 290 7.16 -5.37 4.99
C GLY A 290 7.91 -5.41 3.64
N ASP A 291 8.64 -4.36 3.30
CA ASP A 291 9.48 -4.32 2.08
C ASP A 291 10.56 -5.42 2.08
N VAL A 292 11.17 -5.70 3.23
CA VAL A 292 12.17 -6.75 3.42
C VAL A 292 11.52 -8.15 3.39
N ILE A 293 10.35 -8.31 4.01
CA ILE A 293 9.58 -9.56 3.95
C ILE A 293 9.24 -9.91 2.49
N GLY A 294 8.90 -8.92 1.65
CA GLY A 294 8.60 -9.14 0.24
C GLY A 294 9.75 -9.75 -0.58
N ILE A 295 11.01 -9.52 -0.17
CA ILE A 295 12.19 -10.16 -0.80
C ILE A 295 12.08 -11.69 -0.68
N MET A 296 11.64 -12.20 0.48
CA MET A 296 11.49 -13.64 0.71
C MET A 296 10.49 -14.26 -0.27
N ALA A 297 9.32 -13.64 -0.45
CA ALA A 297 8.34 -14.11 -1.44
C ALA A 297 8.87 -14.02 -2.86
N CYS A 298 9.55 -12.92 -3.21
CA CYS A 298 10.17 -12.74 -4.52
C CYS A 298 11.16 -13.87 -4.85
N GLN A 299 12.03 -14.21 -3.91
CA GLN A 299 13.02 -15.29 -4.04
C GLN A 299 12.34 -16.67 -4.12
N TYR A 300 11.40 -16.95 -3.22
CA TYR A 300 10.70 -18.24 -3.19
C TYR A 300 9.97 -18.55 -4.50
N LEU A 301 9.32 -17.52 -5.06
CA LEU A 301 8.58 -17.62 -6.31
C LEU A 301 9.48 -17.62 -7.55
N ASN A 302 10.81 -17.45 -7.39
CA ASN A 302 11.76 -17.27 -8.48
C ASN A 302 11.27 -16.18 -9.46
N ALA A 303 10.82 -15.05 -8.91
CA ALA A 303 10.32 -13.95 -9.72
C ALA A 303 11.43 -13.39 -10.63
N GLN A 304 11.05 -12.93 -11.83
CA GLN A 304 11.99 -12.33 -12.79
C GLN A 304 11.82 -10.82 -12.89
N PHE A 305 10.66 -10.32 -12.48
CA PHE A 305 10.34 -8.90 -12.43
C PHE A 305 9.63 -8.58 -11.12
N ALA A 306 10.02 -7.46 -10.50
CA ALA A 306 9.41 -6.92 -9.31
C ALA A 306 9.15 -5.43 -9.46
N ALA A 307 7.96 -4.97 -9.06
CA ALA A 307 7.68 -3.54 -8.86
C ALA A 307 7.53 -3.23 -7.36
N VAL A 308 8.13 -2.12 -6.90
CA VAL A 308 7.97 -1.66 -5.52
C VAL A 308 7.90 -0.13 -5.47
N PRO A 309 7.25 0.48 -4.47
CA PRO A 309 7.31 1.92 -4.27
C PRO A 309 8.74 2.40 -4.07
N ILE A 310 9.05 3.58 -4.59
CA ILE A 310 10.35 4.23 -4.42
C ILE A 310 10.71 4.54 -2.95
N SER A 311 9.78 4.41 -2.00
CA SER A 311 10.08 4.53 -0.58
C SER A 311 10.63 3.23 0.06
N ALA A 312 10.72 2.13 -0.70
CA ALA A 312 11.24 0.87 -0.18
C ALA A 312 12.71 0.97 0.25
N ASN A 313 13.03 0.24 1.33
CA ASN A 313 14.38 0.06 1.84
C ASN A 313 15.31 -0.42 0.71
N ASP A 314 16.50 0.17 0.62
CA ASP A 314 17.42 -0.12 -0.48
C ASP A 314 18.05 -1.51 -0.44
N SER A 315 17.90 -2.26 0.66
CA SER A 315 18.19 -3.69 0.69
C SER A 315 17.40 -4.45 -0.38
N VAL A 316 16.17 -4.02 -0.72
CA VAL A 316 15.37 -4.59 -1.81
C VAL A 316 16.11 -4.47 -3.14
N ALA A 317 16.54 -3.27 -3.51
CA ALA A 317 17.24 -3.06 -4.78
C ALA A 317 18.59 -3.75 -4.82
N ILE A 318 19.34 -3.74 -3.71
CA ILE A 318 20.61 -4.43 -3.60
C ILE A 318 20.42 -5.95 -3.77
N GLN A 319 19.42 -6.53 -3.10
CA GLN A 319 19.18 -7.97 -3.13
C GLN A 319 18.62 -8.43 -4.48
N LEU A 320 17.60 -7.76 -5.03
CA LEU A 320 17.04 -8.12 -6.33
C LEU A 320 18.08 -8.03 -7.45
N LYS A 321 19.00 -7.07 -7.38
CA LYS A 321 20.14 -7.00 -8.31
C LYS A 321 21.07 -8.22 -8.18
N ARG A 322 21.32 -8.72 -6.97
CA ARG A 322 22.10 -9.96 -6.74
C ARG A 322 21.38 -11.19 -7.27
N ASP A 323 20.06 -11.22 -7.15
CA ASP A 323 19.20 -12.32 -7.59
C ASP A 323 18.91 -12.29 -9.10
N GLY A 324 19.32 -11.22 -9.80
CA GLY A 324 19.06 -11.04 -11.24
C GLY A 324 17.60 -10.67 -11.56
N VAL A 325 16.84 -10.19 -10.58
CA VAL A 325 15.45 -9.75 -10.73
C VAL A 325 15.41 -8.32 -11.25
N MET A 326 14.61 -8.09 -12.30
CA MET A 326 14.38 -6.74 -12.82
C MET A 326 13.48 -5.94 -11.87
N LEU A 327 14.01 -4.85 -11.32
CA LEU A 327 13.27 -3.98 -10.41
C LEU A 327 12.74 -2.74 -11.14
N ARG A 328 11.45 -2.43 -10.96
CA ARG A 328 10.85 -1.13 -11.31
C ARG A 328 10.38 -0.40 -10.06
N TYR A 329 10.83 0.84 -9.88
CA TYR A 329 10.29 1.72 -8.84
C TYR A 329 8.98 2.35 -9.30
N THR A 330 8.03 2.49 -8.37
CA THR A 330 6.74 3.15 -8.63
C THR A 330 6.49 4.28 -7.63
N LYS A 331 5.46 5.08 -7.88
CA LYS A 331 4.87 5.95 -6.86
C LYS A 331 4.29 5.11 -5.72
N ILE A 332 4.11 5.72 -4.55
CA ILE A 332 3.52 5.05 -3.39
C ILE A 332 2.02 4.81 -3.63
N GLY A 333 1.56 3.57 -3.47
CA GLY A 333 0.17 3.15 -3.59
C GLY A 333 -0.04 1.92 -4.48
N SER A 334 -0.95 1.03 -4.08
CA SER A 334 -1.27 -0.20 -4.80
C SER A 334 -1.60 -0.01 -6.29
N PRO A 335 -2.32 1.05 -6.75
CA PRO A 335 -2.60 1.22 -8.17
C PRO A 335 -1.33 1.33 -9.04
N TYR A 336 -0.27 1.96 -8.52
CA TYR A 336 0.96 2.19 -9.30
C TYR A 336 1.81 0.92 -9.42
N VAL A 337 1.87 0.09 -8.38
CA VAL A 337 2.55 -1.21 -8.48
C VAL A 337 1.79 -2.19 -9.36
N ILE A 338 0.44 -2.16 -9.34
CA ILE A 338 -0.40 -2.96 -10.24
C ILE A 338 -0.22 -2.51 -11.70
N GLU A 339 -0.19 -1.19 -11.96
CA GLU A 339 0.06 -0.65 -13.29
C GLU A 339 1.42 -1.11 -13.84
N ALA A 340 2.49 -1.00 -13.04
CA ALA A 340 3.82 -1.48 -13.40
C ALA A 340 3.85 -2.99 -13.71
N MET A 341 3.12 -3.81 -12.94
CA MET A 341 2.99 -5.25 -13.24
C MET A 341 2.27 -5.49 -14.56
N ASN A 342 1.15 -4.82 -14.79
CA ASN A 342 0.37 -4.97 -16.02
C ASN A 342 1.19 -4.58 -17.25
N GLU A 343 1.93 -3.47 -17.17
CA GLU A 343 2.86 -3.06 -18.23
C GLU A 343 3.95 -4.11 -18.48
N ALA A 344 4.55 -4.66 -17.42
CA ALA A 344 5.56 -5.71 -17.55
C ALA A 344 4.98 -6.96 -18.24
N ILE A 345 3.77 -7.37 -17.88
CA ILE A 345 3.08 -8.51 -18.50
C ILE A 345 2.82 -8.23 -19.99
N VAL A 346 2.32 -7.03 -20.33
CA VAL A 346 2.10 -6.61 -21.73
C VAL A 346 3.41 -6.58 -22.53
N GLN A 347 4.52 -6.24 -21.88
CA GLN A 347 5.87 -6.28 -22.46
C GLN A 347 6.45 -7.71 -22.55
N GLY A 348 5.66 -8.74 -22.21
CA GLY A 348 6.03 -10.14 -22.33
C GLY A 348 6.91 -10.65 -21.19
N LYS A 349 6.95 -9.97 -20.04
CA LYS A 349 7.65 -10.45 -18.84
C LYS A 349 6.86 -11.59 -18.20
N SER A 350 7.57 -12.64 -17.79
CA SER A 350 7.07 -13.75 -16.97
C SER A 350 7.43 -13.57 -15.50
N SER A 351 6.77 -14.32 -14.61
CA SER A 351 7.09 -14.36 -13.17
C SER A 351 7.10 -12.97 -12.54
N VAL A 352 5.98 -12.26 -12.70
CA VAL A 352 5.80 -10.85 -12.35
C VAL A 352 5.19 -10.75 -10.96
N VAL A 353 5.88 -10.05 -10.06
CA VAL A 353 5.39 -9.73 -8.71
C VAL A 353 5.46 -8.23 -8.45
N SER A 354 4.76 -7.78 -7.41
CA SER A 354 5.03 -6.49 -6.78
C SER A 354 4.71 -6.53 -5.30
N TRP A 355 5.19 -5.56 -4.54
CA TRP A 355 4.77 -5.37 -3.15
C TRP A 355 5.02 -3.94 -2.70
N GLU A 356 4.31 -3.55 -1.63
CA GLU A 356 4.50 -2.25 -0.99
C GLU A 356 5.37 -2.35 0.26
N VAL A 357 5.79 -1.18 0.80
CA VAL A 357 6.58 -1.09 2.04
C VAL A 357 5.85 -1.66 3.26
N ASN A 358 4.52 -1.61 3.24
CA ASN A 358 3.65 -2.26 4.22
C ASN A 358 3.70 -3.80 4.17
N GLY A 359 4.36 -4.40 3.17
CA GLY A 359 4.58 -5.83 3.01
C GLY A 359 3.48 -6.57 2.25
N GLY A 360 2.36 -5.91 1.92
CA GLY A 360 1.33 -6.51 1.08
C GLY A 360 1.91 -6.88 -0.28
N PHE A 361 1.86 -8.16 -0.62
CA PHE A 361 2.51 -8.75 -1.79
C PHE A 361 1.49 -9.11 -2.86
N LEU A 362 1.83 -8.94 -4.14
CA LEU A 362 0.95 -9.12 -5.28
C LEU A 362 1.60 -10.05 -6.31
N THR A 363 0.81 -10.97 -6.86
CA THR A 363 1.26 -11.86 -7.95
C THR A 363 0.52 -11.49 -9.22
N GLY A 364 1.26 -11.11 -10.27
CA GLY A 364 0.69 -10.67 -11.55
C GLY A 364 0.52 -11.80 -12.54
N THR A 365 1.34 -12.84 -12.39
CA THR A 365 1.27 -14.07 -13.15
C THR A 365 0.96 -15.25 -12.24
N ASP A 366 0.54 -16.37 -12.85
CA ASP A 366 0.52 -17.65 -12.16
C ASP A 366 1.96 -18.10 -11.85
N PHE A 367 2.15 -18.80 -10.73
CA PHE A 367 3.42 -19.39 -10.32
C PHE A 367 3.27 -20.90 -10.13
N LEU A 368 4.34 -21.65 -10.40
CA LEU A 368 4.40 -23.07 -10.09
C LEU A 368 5.17 -23.27 -8.79
N ILE A 369 4.53 -23.88 -7.80
CA ILE A 369 5.12 -24.23 -6.51
C ILE A 369 4.81 -25.71 -6.28
N ASN A 370 5.85 -26.51 -6.06
CA ASN A 370 5.72 -27.96 -5.85
C ASN A 370 4.90 -28.69 -6.93
N GLY A 371 4.99 -28.22 -8.18
CA GLY A 371 4.26 -28.79 -9.32
C GLY A 371 2.80 -28.34 -9.45
N ASN A 372 2.28 -27.57 -8.48
CA ASN A 372 0.92 -27.03 -8.50
C ASN A 372 0.92 -25.53 -8.82
N THR A 373 -0.19 -25.04 -9.35
CA THR A 373 -0.32 -23.64 -9.79
C THR A 373 -0.88 -22.76 -8.68
N LEU A 374 -0.05 -21.83 -8.17
CA LEU A 374 -0.51 -20.68 -7.41
C LEU A 374 -1.02 -19.62 -8.40
N LYS A 375 -2.35 -19.44 -8.45
CA LYS A 375 -2.97 -18.48 -9.36
C LYS A 375 -2.54 -17.03 -9.09
N ALA A 376 -2.52 -16.17 -10.10
CA ALA A 376 -2.30 -14.75 -9.89
C ALA A 376 -3.32 -14.13 -8.91
N LEU A 377 -2.87 -13.15 -8.14
CA LEU A 377 -3.68 -12.33 -7.24
C LEU A 377 -3.14 -10.90 -7.28
N PRO A 378 -3.64 -10.05 -8.20
CA PRO A 378 -3.20 -8.66 -8.36
C PRO A 378 -3.87 -7.74 -7.32
N THR A 379 -3.78 -8.13 -6.05
CA THR A 379 -4.09 -7.30 -4.88
C THR A 379 -3.18 -7.73 -3.74
N ARG A 380 -3.00 -6.86 -2.74
CA ARG A 380 -2.12 -7.15 -1.61
C ARG A 380 -2.57 -8.37 -0.83
N ASP A 381 -1.61 -9.25 -0.57
CA ASP A 381 -1.76 -10.48 0.18
C ASP A 381 -0.73 -10.53 1.32
N ALA A 382 -1.21 -10.85 2.53
CA ALA A 382 -0.37 -11.04 3.71
C ALA A 382 0.12 -12.49 3.86
N PHE A 383 -0.65 -13.47 3.39
CA PHE A 383 -0.39 -14.87 3.70
C PHE A 383 0.80 -15.39 2.89
N LEU A 384 0.84 -15.10 1.59
CA LEU A 384 1.94 -15.52 0.72
C LEU A 384 3.32 -15.09 1.25
N PRO A 385 3.58 -13.80 1.58
CA PRO A 385 4.88 -13.40 2.11
C PRO A 385 5.25 -14.06 3.44
N ILE A 386 4.28 -14.30 4.32
CA ILE A 386 4.50 -15.05 5.56
C ILE A 386 4.95 -16.48 5.22
N LEU A 387 4.13 -17.20 4.46
CA LEU A 387 4.37 -18.60 4.16
C LEU A 387 5.68 -18.82 3.40
N CYS A 388 6.04 -17.94 2.45
CA CYS A 388 7.30 -18.02 1.72
C CYS A 388 8.54 -17.79 2.59
N ALA A 389 8.49 -16.85 3.55
CA ALA A 389 9.59 -16.64 4.49
C ALA A 389 9.76 -17.85 5.42
N LEU A 390 8.64 -18.36 5.96
CA LEU A 390 8.67 -19.49 6.88
C LEU A 390 9.12 -20.78 6.17
N ALA A 391 8.64 -21.02 4.96
CA ALA A 391 9.06 -22.15 4.12
C ALA A 391 10.57 -22.17 3.91
N GLN A 392 11.16 -21.04 3.52
CA GLN A 392 12.62 -20.95 3.30
C GLN A 392 13.41 -21.28 4.56
N ALA A 393 13.03 -20.71 5.71
CA ALA A 393 13.71 -21.01 6.97
C ALA A 393 13.54 -22.48 7.39
N ALA A 394 12.34 -23.06 7.20
CA ALA A 394 12.06 -24.45 7.54
C ALA A 394 12.82 -25.43 6.63
N GLU A 395 12.78 -25.23 5.31
CA GLU A 395 13.49 -26.05 4.31
C GLU A 395 15.01 -26.04 4.53
N ARG A 396 15.56 -24.90 4.96
CA ARG A 396 16.98 -24.72 5.26
C ARG A 396 17.35 -25.12 6.69
N ASN A 397 16.36 -25.40 7.53
CA ASN A 397 16.47 -25.65 8.97
C ASN A 397 17.32 -24.59 9.70
N ILE A 398 16.98 -23.31 9.48
CA ILE A 398 17.63 -22.16 10.14
C ILE A 398 16.60 -21.32 10.91
N PRO A 399 17.02 -20.56 11.94
CA PRO A 399 16.17 -19.57 12.57
C PRO A 399 15.72 -18.47 11.60
N ILE A 400 14.57 -17.85 11.88
CA ILE A 400 14.07 -16.72 11.09
C ILE A 400 15.04 -15.54 11.17
N SER A 401 15.65 -15.31 12.35
CA SER A 401 16.66 -14.27 12.48
C SER A 401 17.83 -14.45 11.52
N GLN A 402 18.31 -15.69 11.36
CA GLN A 402 19.39 -15.99 10.42
C GLN A 402 18.96 -15.73 8.98
N LEU A 403 17.75 -16.14 8.59
CA LEU A 403 17.23 -15.92 7.23
C LEU A 403 17.27 -14.43 6.85
N PHE A 404 16.80 -13.54 7.73
CA PHE A 404 16.80 -12.10 7.45
C PHE A 404 18.17 -11.44 7.62
N ASN A 405 19.05 -11.97 8.48
CA ASN A 405 20.41 -11.45 8.66
C ASN A 405 21.32 -11.65 7.42
N GLU A 406 20.96 -12.57 6.52
CA GLU A 406 21.67 -12.77 5.24
C GLU A 406 21.41 -11.64 4.24
N LEU A 407 20.34 -10.86 4.42
CA LEU A 407 20.03 -9.71 3.59
C LEU A 407 20.97 -8.52 3.86
N PRO A 408 21.12 -7.60 2.89
CA PRO A 408 21.86 -6.35 3.10
C PRO A 408 21.32 -5.58 4.31
N GLN A 409 22.19 -5.34 5.30
CA GLN A 409 21.84 -4.63 6.52
C GLN A 409 21.70 -3.13 6.26
N ARG A 410 20.47 -2.70 6.00
CA ARG A 410 20.11 -1.33 5.65
C ARG A 410 18.97 -0.85 6.53
N TYR A 411 19.14 0.32 7.12
CA TYR A 411 18.24 0.87 8.12
C TYR A 411 17.46 2.04 7.54
N THR A 412 16.16 2.09 7.79
CA THR A 412 15.25 3.13 7.28
C THR A 412 14.75 4.00 8.42
N GLU A 413 14.59 5.29 8.15
CA GLU A 413 13.81 6.20 8.99
C GLU A 413 12.85 7.01 8.13
N ALA A 414 11.71 7.41 8.68
CA ALA A 414 10.74 8.26 8.02
C ALA A 414 10.40 9.46 8.92
N GLY A 415 10.30 10.64 8.31
CA GLY A 415 9.96 11.87 8.98
C GLY A 415 8.94 12.68 8.21
N VAL A 416 8.20 13.50 8.95
CA VAL A 416 7.20 14.43 8.39
C VAL A 416 7.47 15.82 8.93
N LEU A 417 7.58 16.77 8.01
CA LEU A 417 7.51 18.19 8.30
C LEU A 417 6.06 18.64 8.14
N ASP A 418 5.40 18.88 9.26
CA ASP A 418 4.01 19.30 9.28
C ASP A 418 3.85 20.80 9.01
N ASN A 419 2.63 21.24 8.66
CA ASN A 419 2.34 22.62 8.31
C ASN A 419 3.26 23.19 7.20
N PHE A 420 3.58 22.36 6.21
CA PHE A 420 4.36 22.74 5.05
C PHE A 420 3.44 22.98 3.84
N PRO A 421 3.36 24.20 3.28
CA PRO A 421 2.47 24.48 2.16
C PRO A 421 2.76 23.59 0.95
N GLN A 422 1.72 22.98 0.39
CA GLN A 422 1.85 22.06 -0.75
C GLN A 422 2.46 22.75 -1.97
N GLU A 423 2.05 23.98 -2.25
CA GLU A 423 2.58 24.79 -3.35
C GLU A 423 4.09 24.99 -3.21
N SER A 424 4.58 25.35 -2.02
CA SER A 424 6.01 25.47 -1.77
C SER A 424 6.74 24.14 -1.99
N GLY A 425 6.15 23.02 -1.57
CA GLY A 425 6.74 21.70 -1.77
C GLY A 425 6.81 21.32 -3.25
N GLN A 426 5.76 21.64 -4.01
CA GLN A 426 5.71 21.44 -5.46
C GLN A 426 6.71 22.32 -6.20
N GLN A 427 6.91 23.57 -5.77
CA GLN A 427 7.91 24.48 -6.33
C GLN A 427 9.33 23.93 -6.15
N ILE A 428 9.68 23.43 -4.95
CA ILE A 428 10.98 22.78 -4.71
C ILE A 428 11.16 21.60 -5.67
N MET A 429 10.15 20.72 -5.80
CA MET A 429 10.24 19.58 -6.72
C MET A 429 10.42 20.04 -8.17
N LYS A 430 9.58 20.98 -8.64
CA LYS A 430 9.65 21.51 -10.01
C LYS A 430 11.02 22.12 -10.32
N TYR A 431 11.63 22.79 -9.35
CA TYR A 431 12.95 23.39 -9.52
C TYR A 431 14.04 22.32 -9.75
N PHE A 432 14.04 21.23 -8.99
CA PHE A 432 15.07 20.19 -9.09
C PHE A 432 14.79 19.08 -10.11
N LEU A 433 13.57 19.01 -10.68
CA LEU A 433 13.24 18.04 -11.72
C LEU A 433 14.03 18.29 -13.03
N PRO A 434 14.40 17.24 -13.78
CA PRO A 434 14.92 17.40 -15.15
C PRO A 434 13.93 18.18 -16.05
N PRO A 435 14.39 18.76 -17.18
CA PRO A 435 13.48 19.36 -18.17
C PRO A 435 12.37 18.37 -18.57
N GLU A 436 11.11 18.80 -18.60
CA GLU A 436 9.95 17.90 -18.77
C GLU A 436 10.02 17.11 -20.09
N GLU A 437 10.50 17.76 -21.15
CA GLU A 437 10.67 17.17 -22.48
C GLU A 437 11.71 16.04 -22.49
N SER A 438 12.60 15.99 -21.49
CA SER A 438 13.63 14.96 -21.40
C SER A 438 13.09 13.60 -20.98
N ARG A 439 11.91 13.55 -20.33
CA ARG A 439 11.28 12.36 -19.76
C ARG A 439 12.18 11.54 -18.82
N ILE A 440 13.22 12.15 -18.26
CA ILE A 440 14.18 11.50 -17.37
C ILE A 440 13.50 11.22 -16.02
N GLN A 441 13.57 9.96 -15.57
CA GLN A 441 13.10 9.55 -14.24
C GLN A 441 14.24 9.19 -13.29
N GLN A 442 15.41 8.78 -13.81
CA GLN A 442 16.55 8.42 -12.98
C GLN A 442 17.84 8.92 -13.63
N ILE A 443 18.76 9.36 -12.79
CA ILE A 443 20.11 9.79 -13.19
C ILE A 443 21.15 9.10 -12.32
N SER A 444 22.26 8.72 -12.93
CA SER A 444 23.47 8.26 -12.25
C SER A 444 24.66 9.10 -12.73
N PHE A 445 25.36 9.72 -11.78
CA PHE A 445 26.54 10.52 -12.08
C PHE A 445 27.76 9.61 -12.11
N VAL A 446 28.38 9.51 -13.28
CA VAL A 446 29.61 8.74 -13.51
C VAL A 446 30.74 9.70 -13.89
N ALA A 447 31.98 9.24 -13.87
CA ALA A 447 33.13 10.10 -14.15
C ALA A 447 33.05 10.68 -15.58
N GLY A 448 32.75 11.98 -15.68
CA GLY A 448 32.70 12.73 -16.95
C GLY A 448 31.43 12.53 -17.78
N ALA A 449 30.42 11.81 -17.29
CA ALA A 449 29.16 11.58 -17.99
C ALA A 449 27.98 11.43 -17.01
N ILE A 450 26.75 11.48 -17.53
CA ILE A 450 25.53 11.22 -16.76
C ILE A 450 24.72 10.15 -17.47
N ASP A 451 24.51 9.01 -16.82
CA ASP A 451 23.58 8.00 -17.29
C ASP A 451 22.17 8.42 -16.90
N VAL A 452 21.26 8.48 -17.87
CA VAL A 452 19.87 8.85 -17.64
C VAL A 452 18.93 7.76 -18.14
N THR A 453 17.94 7.43 -17.33
CA THR A 453 16.88 6.47 -17.66
C THR A 453 15.56 7.20 -17.74
N ASP A 454 14.81 6.96 -18.82
CA ASP A 454 13.48 7.55 -19.03
C ASP A 454 12.35 6.67 -18.49
N PHE A 455 11.11 7.17 -18.51
CA PHE A 455 9.90 6.44 -18.06
C PHE A 455 9.55 5.20 -18.92
N ALA A 456 10.26 4.94 -20.02
CA ALA A 456 10.13 3.70 -20.79
C ALA A 456 11.26 2.70 -20.47
N ASP A 457 11.99 2.93 -19.38
CA ASP A 457 13.16 2.18 -18.93
C ASP A 457 14.33 2.17 -19.96
N MET A 458 14.36 3.15 -20.87
CA MET A 458 15.44 3.32 -21.84
C MET A 458 16.56 4.15 -21.22
N THR A 459 17.79 3.64 -21.28
CA THR A 459 18.98 4.31 -20.74
C THR A 459 19.82 4.91 -21.85
N ARG A 460 20.30 6.14 -21.65
CA ARG A 460 21.28 6.82 -22.52
C ARG A 460 22.32 7.56 -21.70
N VAL A 461 23.49 7.79 -22.28
CA VAL A 461 24.61 8.52 -21.65
C VAL A 461 24.63 9.94 -22.18
N LEU A 462 24.71 10.92 -21.29
CA LEU A 462 24.89 12.34 -21.62
C LEU A 462 26.35 12.72 -21.37
N ASP A 463 26.98 13.35 -22.36
CA ASP A 463 28.32 13.93 -22.26
C ASP A 463 28.27 15.46 -22.01
N SER A 464 29.43 16.10 -21.90
CA SER A 464 29.54 17.54 -21.61
C SER A 464 28.96 18.47 -22.68
N GLU A 465 28.74 17.96 -23.90
CA GLU A 465 28.19 18.73 -25.01
C GLU A 465 26.65 18.71 -25.01
N ASP A 466 26.02 17.73 -24.33
CA ASP A 466 24.58 17.68 -24.21
C ASP A 466 24.05 18.87 -23.36
N PRO A 467 23.08 19.67 -23.85
CA PRO A 467 22.51 20.78 -23.08
C PRO A 467 21.90 20.37 -21.73
N ILE A 468 21.37 19.15 -21.64
CA ILE A 468 20.79 18.60 -20.42
C ILE A 468 21.90 18.29 -19.41
N PHE A 469 23.09 17.87 -19.85
CA PHE A 469 24.22 17.57 -18.96
C PHE A 469 24.59 18.77 -18.08
N LYS A 470 24.69 19.96 -18.67
CA LYS A 470 25.02 21.20 -17.92
C LYS A 470 23.93 21.54 -16.90
N THR A 471 22.68 21.37 -17.29
CA THR A 471 21.52 21.61 -16.41
C THR A 471 21.54 20.66 -15.21
N LEU A 472 21.69 19.35 -15.44
CA LEU A 472 21.73 18.35 -14.37
C LEU A 472 22.95 18.52 -13.47
N SER A 473 24.11 18.85 -14.04
CA SER A 473 25.34 19.12 -13.29
C SER A 473 25.20 20.34 -12.37
N SER A 474 24.55 21.41 -12.83
CA SER A 474 24.28 22.59 -12.01
C SER A 474 23.32 22.28 -10.87
N LYS A 475 22.24 21.52 -11.14
CA LYS A 475 21.29 21.11 -10.10
C LYS A 475 21.94 20.19 -9.06
N LYS A 476 22.83 19.27 -9.48
CA LYS A 476 23.65 18.47 -8.57
C LYS A 476 24.49 19.36 -7.66
N ALA A 477 25.22 20.32 -8.21
CA ALA A 477 26.07 21.21 -7.43
C ALA A 477 25.28 22.03 -6.38
N GLU A 478 24.06 22.46 -6.73
CA GLU A 478 23.17 23.14 -5.78
C GLU A 478 22.63 22.19 -4.72
N LEU A 479 22.25 20.96 -5.07
CA LEU A 479 21.86 19.97 -4.07
C LEU A 479 23.01 19.64 -3.11
N GLU A 480 24.25 19.59 -3.60
CA GLU A 480 25.46 19.39 -2.77
C GLU A 480 25.77 20.59 -1.86
N HIS A 481 25.16 21.77 -2.08
CA HIS A 481 25.20 22.87 -1.13
C HIS A 481 24.34 22.57 0.11
N TYR A 482 23.14 22.02 -0.09
CA TYR A 482 22.24 21.65 1.00
C TYR A 482 22.66 20.34 1.69
N PHE A 483 23.04 19.34 0.90
CA PHE A 483 23.51 18.03 1.36
C PHE A 483 25.04 17.97 1.32
N ASN A 484 25.67 18.78 2.16
CA ASN A 484 27.12 18.98 2.15
C ASN A 484 27.87 18.10 3.18
N SER A 485 29.20 18.12 3.08
CA SER A 485 30.10 17.34 3.94
C SER A 485 30.16 17.81 5.39
N GLU A 486 29.81 19.06 5.70
CA GLU A 486 29.69 19.53 7.10
C GLU A 486 28.54 18.82 7.83
N LEU A 487 27.51 18.41 7.08
CA LEU A 487 26.39 17.58 7.53
C LEU A 487 26.63 16.08 7.33
N SER A 488 27.88 15.69 7.03
CA SER A 488 28.33 14.31 6.81
C SER A 488 27.69 13.62 5.59
N PHE A 489 27.15 14.37 4.62
CA PHE A 489 26.76 13.79 3.34
C PHE A 489 27.98 13.64 2.42
N ASP A 490 28.04 12.52 1.70
CA ASP A 490 29.03 12.30 0.63
C ASP A 490 28.53 12.91 -0.69
N ASN A 491 29.30 12.76 -1.77
CA ASN A 491 28.93 13.23 -3.11
C ASN A 491 27.66 12.55 -3.60
N ILE A 492 26.82 13.28 -4.32
CA ILE A 492 25.62 12.73 -4.96
C ILE A 492 26.03 11.89 -6.16
N VAL A 493 25.67 10.61 -6.17
CA VAL A 493 25.97 9.67 -7.26
C VAL A 493 24.73 9.29 -8.08
N GLY A 494 23.53 9.58 -7.58
CA GLY A 494 22.32 9.37 -8.36
C GLY A 494 21.09 10.02 -7.76
N ILE A 495 20.10 10.25 -8.60
CA ILE A 495 18.79 10.79 -8.20
C ILE A 495 17.70 10.04 -8.96
N ASN A 496 16.66 9.61 -8.26
CA ASN A 496 15.46 9.06 -8.86
C ASN A 496 14.24 9.95 -8.55
N TYR A 497 13.48 10.28 -9.58
CA TYR A 497 12.41 11.26 -9.61
C TYR A 497 10.99 10.65 -9.74
N VAL A 498 10.86 9.32 -9.60
CA VAL A 498 9.56 8.62 -9.78
C VAL A 498 8.46 9.17 -8.85
N ASP A 499 8.81 9.51 -7.61
CA ASP A 499 7.88 10.12 -6.64
C ASP A 499 8.62 11.06 -5.68
N GLY A 500 8.81 12.32 -6.06
CA GLY A 500 9.67 13.27 -5.35
C GLY A 500 11.12 13.13 -5.81
N MET A 501 12.08 13.24 -4.88
CA MET A 501 13.50 13.19 -5.20
C MET A 501 14.23 12.24 -4.22
N ARG A 502 14.58 11.04 -4.70
CA ARG A 502 15.40 10.05 -3.97
C ARG A 502 16.86 10.20 -4.37
N ILE A 503 17.63 10.87 -3.51
CA ILE A 503 19.07 11.15 -3.69
C ILE A 503 19.87 10.00 -3.11
N THR A 504 20.82 9.49 -3.88
CA THR A 504 21.79 8.45 -3.45
C THR A 504 23.18 9.06 -3.37
N PHE A 505 23.85 8.87 -2.24
CA PHE A 505 25.19 9.37 -1.96
C PHE A 505 26.26 8.29 -2.15
N ALA A 506 27.52 8.67 -2.37
CA ALA A 506 28.61 7.73 -2.70
C ALA A 506 28.91 6.71 -1.58
N ASN A 507 28.67 7.08 -0.32
CA ASN A 507 28.77 6.19 0.84
C ASN A 507 27.57 5.22 0.97
N GLY A 508 26.61 5.30 0.05
CA GLY A 508 25.38 4.52 0.03
C GLY A 508 24.26 5.10 0.89
N ASP A 509 24.41 6.25 1.53
CA ASP A 509 23.29 6.93 2.19
C ASP A 509 22.23 7.32 1.16
N ILE A 510 20.97 7.37 1.59
CA ILE A 510 19.85 7.84 0.78
C ILE A 510 19.07 8.88 1.56
N ALA A 511 18.75 10.00 0.91
CA ALA A 511 17.75 10.97 1.34
C ALA A 511 16.66 11.07 0.29
N HIS A 512 15.43 10.72 0.64
CA HIS A 512 14.28 10.79 -0.24
C HIS A 512 13.28 11.82 0.28
N ILE A 513 13.09 12.88 -0.49
CA ILE A 513 12.23 14.00 -0.12
C ILE A 513 11.04 14.13 -1.07
N ARG A 514 9.85 14.41 -0.54
CA ARG A 514 8.66 14.63 -1.36
C ARG A 514 7.59 15.47 -0.64
N PRO A 515 6.84 16.31 -1.37
CA PRO A 515 5.61 16.88 -0.84
C PRO A 515 4.52 15.81 -0.69
N SER A 516 3.64 15.99 0.29
CA SER A 516 2.42 15.21 0.42
C SER A 516 1.35 15.71 -0.55
N GLY A 517 0.71 14.80 -1.29
CA GLY A 517 -0.39 15.14 -2.20
C GLY A 517 -1.70 15.51 -1.49
N ASN A 518 -1.89 15.02 -0.26
CA ASN A 518 -3.20 15.01 0.41
C ASN A 518 -3.24 15.81 1.71
N ALA A 519 -2.12 16.38 2.14
CA ALA A 519 -2.01 17.18 3.36
C ALA A 519 -0.91 18.25 3.20
N PRO A 520 -0.96 19.36 3.96
CA PRO A 520 0.09 20.38 3.99
C PRO A 520 1.32 19.86 4.77
N GLN A 521 1.97 18.86 4.19
CA GLN A 521 3.07 18.11 4.79
C GLN A 521 4.18 17.87 3.77
N PHE A 522 5.41 17.75 4.25
CA PHE A 522 6.55 17.34 3.46
C PHE A 522 7.19 16.10 4.10
N ARG A 523 7.37 15.04 3.32
CA ARG A 523 7.84 13.74 3.80
C ARG A 523 9.29 13.53 3.44
N VAL A 524 10.02 12.93 4.37
CA VAL A 524 11.42 12.54 4.21
C VAL A 524 11.57 11.09 4.59
N PHE A 525 12.28 10.32 3.77
CA PHE A 525 12.70 8.96 4.09
C PHE A 525 14.21 8.89 3.95
N SER A 526 14.87 8.09 4.78
CA SER A 526 16.30 7.84 4.66
C SER A 526 16.62 6.36 4.62
N ASN A 527 17.75 6.01 4.02
CA ASN A 527 18.37 4.69 4.22
C ASN A 527 19.86 4.86 4.51
N ALA A 528 20.39 4.09 5.45
CA ALA A 528 21.81 4.13 5.83
C ALA A 528 22.31 2.78 6.36
N ASN A 529 23.62 2.68 6.59
CA ASN A 529 24.26 1.47 7.16
C ASN A 529 24.08 1.34 8.69
N SER A 530 23.41 2.30 9.34
CA SER A 530 23.04 2.22 10.75
C SER A 530 21.77 3.02 11.02
N GLN A 531 20.99 2.61 12.03
CA GLN A 531 19.79 3.34 12.44
C GLN A 531 20.13 4.78 12.87
N GLY A 532 21.23 4.98 13.60
CA GLY A 532 21.66 6.30 14.06
C GLY A 532 21.86 7.28 12.90
N ARG A 533 22.49 6.83 11.80
CA ARG A 533 22.66 7.66 10.61
C ARG A 533 21.36 7.90 9.86
N ALA A 534 20.50 6.88 9.71
CA ALA A 534 19.19 7.04 9.09
C ALA A 534 18.34 8.12 9.83
N ASN A 535 18.35 8.08 11.17
CA ASN A 535 17.68 9.06 12.02
C ASN A 535 18.25 10.46 11.85
N GLU A 536 19.58 10.56 11.78
CA GLU A 536 20.26 11.84 11.58
C GLU A 536 19.90 12.49 10.24
N ILE A 537 19.89 11.73 9.14
CA ILE A 537 19.52 12.25 7.81
C ILE A 537 18.11 12.85 7.85
N VAL A 538 17.13 12.11 8.40
CA VAL A 538 15.75 12.61 8.53
C VAL A 538 15.71 13.87 9.38
N ARG A 539 16.37 13.87 10.55
CA ARG A 539 16.44 15.02 11.45
C ARG A 539 17.01 16.26 10.75
N LEU A 540 18.09 16.11 9.99
CA LEU A 540 18.72 17.21 9.25
C LEU A 540 17.78 17.79 8.19
N CYS A 541 16.97 16.95 7.54
CA CYS A 541 16.01 17.42 6.54
C CYS A 541 14.81 18.17 7.14
N ILE A 542 14.26 17.69 8.26
CA ILE A 542 13.00 18.20 8.84
C ILE A 542 13.18 19.12 10.06
N ALA A 543 14.42 19.40 10.49
CA ALA A 543 14.66 20.27 11.63
C ALA A 543 13.96 21.64 11.46
N GLU A 544 13.45 22.20 12.54
CA GLU A 544 12.84 23.53 12.55
C GLU A 544 13.69 24.49 13.40
N PRO A 545 13.91 25.74 12.96
CA PRO A 545 13.49 26.32 11.68
C PRO A 545 14.47 26.07 10.51
N VAL A 546 15.60 25.42 10.78
CA VAL A 546 16.81 25.46 9.92
C VAL A 546 17.05 24.18 9.10
N GLY A 547 16.08 23.26 9.03
CA GLY A 547 16.24 22.01 8.29
C GLY A 547 16.41 22.24 6.79
N ILE A 548 17.03 21.28 6.10
CA ILE A 548 17.35 21.38 4.67
C ILE A 548 16.11 21.75 3.84
N VAL A 549 14.96 21.16 4.12
CA VAL A 549 13.72 21.44 3.36
C VAL A 549 13.24 22.89 3.56
N ARG A 550 13.47 23.47 4.75
CA ARG A 550 13.15 24.89 5.03
C ARG A 550 14.11 25.81 4.30
N GLN A 551 15.41 25.52 4.33
CA GLN A 551 16.42 26.29 3.59
C GLN A 551 16.12 26.30 2.08
N MET A 552 15.80 25.13 1.50
CA MET A 552 15.39 25.02 0.10
C MET A 552 14.19 25.92 -0.21
N LYS A 553 13.18 25.97 0.68
CA LYS A 553 12.02 26.85 0.50
C LYS A 553 12.42 28.33 0.49
N GLU A 554 13.28 28.74 1.43
CA GLU A 554 13.71 30.14 1.58
C GLU A 554 14.47 30.63 0.34
N SER A 555 15.40 29.83 -0.18
CA SER A 555 16.15 30.18 -1.39
C SER A 555 15.25 30.33 -2.63
N MET A 556 14.16 29.57 -2.72
CA MET A 556 13.19 29.72 -3.82
C MET A 556 12.39 31.04 -3.71
N ILE A 557 12.05 31.47 -2.49
CA ILE A 557 11.38 32.77 -2.27
C ILE A 557 12.32 33.92 -2.68
N GLU A 558 13.60 33.84 -2.33
CA GLU A 558 14.58 34.85 -2.72
C GLU A 558 14.79 34.90 -4.25
N ALA A 559 14.80 33.76 -4.93
CA ALA A 559 14.89 33.69 -6.39
C ALA A 559 13.67 34.33 -7.08
N ASP A 560 12.44 34.10 -6.58
CA ASP A 560 11.22 34.70 -7.10
C ASP A 560 11.19 36.23 -6.90
N ILE A 561 11.62 36.73 -5.73
CA ILE A 561 11.70 38.18 -5.46
C ILE A 561 12.72 38.87 -6.39
N THR A 562 13.81 38.18 -6.70
CA THR A 562 14.86 38.73 -7.59
C THR A 562 14.38 38.81 -9.03
N ASN A 563 13.57 37.84 -9.50
CA ASN A 563 12.97 37.86 -10.83
C ASN A 563 11.85 38.93 -10.97
N VAL A 564 11.10 39.22 -9.91
CA VAL A 564 10.07 40.29 -9.92
C VAL A 564 10.68 41.70 -9.95
N LYS A 565 11.92 41.88 -9.49
CA LYS A 565 12.63 43.17 -9.54
C LYS A 565 13.30 43.49 -10.89
N ILE A 566 13.27 42.55 -11.84
CA ILE A 566 13.91 42.69 -13.17
C ILE A 566 12.87 42.94 -14.28
N ILE A 567 11.57 43.04 -13.94
CA ILE A 567 10.48 43.36 -14.89
C ILE A 567 10.15 44.86 -14.88
#